data_AF-A0A3B0TAK8-F1
#
_entry.id   AF-A0A3B0TAK8-F1
#
_cell.length_a   1.000
_cell.length_b   1.000
_cell.length_c   1.000
_cell.angle_alpha   90.00
_cell.angle_beta   90.00
_cell.angle_gamma   90.00
#
_symmetry.space_group_name_H-M   'P 1'
#
loop_
_entity.id
_entity.type
_entity.pdbx_description
1 polymer ?
#
loop_
_entity_poly.entity_id
_entity_poly.type
_entity_poly.pdbx_seq_one_letter_code
_entity_poly.pdbx_strand_id
1 'polypeptide(L)'
;MQHIAVLLTCFNRKGKTLHALNCVYTAHRLVENSIVITIYLTDDGSTDGTGDAVRENFPEIKVLHGNGELYWAGGMRNSWKAALKNDYDAYLLLNDDTETYETLFIELLETHTYCLNKHDQGGVYIGSTIDKLTNKPSYGGSIFTNRFLAKYTKVIPNERTPQKCELGNANILLAHKDAVDKIGILSEGYVHGMADFDYTLKAKKKNIPVFITPNFLGACTNDHTDTYKRFSELPLKKRMKMLKNPIGLDFKSHLEYMKNHFPYRLPIFFLMGWFKVLFPKFYLNVILKR
;
A
#
# COMPACT_ATOMS: atom_id res chain seq x y z
N MET A 1 -22.20 3.31 2.73
CA MET A 1 -21.24 2.24 2.38
C MET A 1 -21.70 0.95 3.02
N GLN A 2 -22.23 0.01 2.22
CA GLN A 2 -22.75 -1.28 2.67
C GLN A 2 -21.98 -2.46 2.07
N HIS A 3 -21.50 -2.35 0.82
CA HIS A 3 -20.73 -3.43 0.17
C HIS A 3 -19.27 -3.02 -0.04
N ILE A 4 -18.34 -3.81 0.51
CA ILE A 4 -16.90 -3.54 0.41
C ILE A 4 -16.19 -4.70 -0.26
N ALA A 5 -15.40 -4.41 -1.30
CA ALA A 5 -14.46 -5.38 -1.86
C ALA A 5 -13.14 -5.32 -1.09
N VAL A 6 -12.72 -6.41 -0.46
CA VAL A 6 -11.40 -6.52 0.18
C VAL A 6 -10.44 -7.12 -0.83
N LEU A 7 -9.34 -6.43 -1.09
CA LEU A 7 -8.38 -6.72 -2.15
C LEU A 7 -7.03 -7.04 -1.53
N LEU A 8 -6.56 -8.26 -1.80
CA LEU A 8 -5.25 -8.72 -1.36
C LEU A 8 -4.44 -9.25 -2.56
N THR A 9 -3.14 -9.38 -2.34
CA THR A 9 -2.23 -10.14 -3.18
C THR A 9 -1.21 -10.86 -2.31
N CYS A 10 -0.80 -12.06 -2.71
CA CYS A 10 0.20 -12.85 -2.00
C CYS A 10 1.17 -13.54 -2.97
N PHE A 11 2.33 -13.94 -2.44
CA PHE A 11 3.33 -14.74 -3.15
C PHE A 11 4.23 -15.49 -2.16
N ASN A 12 4.03 -16.80 -2.02
CA ASN A 12 4.79 -17.68 -1.13
C ASN A 12 4.78 -17.24 0.35
N ARG A 13 3.59 -17.01 0.91
CA ARG A 13 3.39 -16.48 2.27
C ARG A 13 2.26 -17.17 3.03
N LYS A 14 2.03 -18.47 2.81
CA LYS A 14 0.87 -19.22 3.30
C LYS A 14 0.41 -18.83 4.71
N GLY A 15 1.30 -18.91 5.70
CA GLY A 15 0.96 -18.63 7.10
C GLY A 15 0.53 -17.18 7.34
N LYS A 16 1.23 -16.20 6.74
CA LYS A 16 0.89 -14.78 6.87
C LYS A 16 -0.47 -14.50 6.21
N THR A 17 -0.66 -14.98 4.98
CA THR A 17 -1.90 -14.78 4.22
C THR A 17 -3.12 -15.34 4.95
N LEU A 18 -3.06 -16.59 5.44
CA LEU A 18 -4.16 -17.19 6.21
C LEU A 18 -4.45 -16.42 7.51
N HIS A 19 -3.40 -15.95 8.17
CA HIS A 19 -3.56 -15.19 9.41
C HIS A 19 -4.21 -13.82 9.16
N ALA A 20 -3.74 -13.06 8.17
CA ALA A 20 -4.33 -11.79 7.78
C ALA A 20 -5.82 -11.93 7.39
N LEU A 21 -6.18 -12.97 6.65
CA LEU A 21 -7.57 -13.28 6.31
C LEU A 21 -8.42 -13.53 7.56
N ASN A 22 -7.92 -14.34 8.51
CA ASN A 22 -8.60 -14.55 9.79
C ASN A 22 -8.82 -13.22 10.55
N CYS A 23 -7.83 -12.32 10.60
CA CYS A 23 -7.98 -11.01 11.22
C CYS A 23 -9.09 -10.18 10.56
N VAL A 24 -9.21 -10.22 9.23
CA VAL A 24 -10.29 -9.53 8.50
C VAL A 24 -11.66 -10.08 8.89
N TYR A 25 -11.83 -11.40 8.91
CA TYR A 25 -13.10 -12.01 9.30
C TYR A 25 -13.45 -11.71 10.76
N THR A 26 -12.48 -11.74 11.67
CA THR A 26 -12.70 -11.36 13.07
C THR A 26 -13.17 -9.91 13.18
N ALA A 27 -12.54 -8.98 12.46
CA ALA A 27 -12.99 -7.59 12.43
C ALA A 27 -14.37 -7.42 11.79
N HIS A 28 -14.68 -8.20 10.75
CA HIS A 28 -15.98 -8.15 10.06
C HIS A 28 -17.14 -8.60 10.95
N ARG A 29 -16.94 -9.60 11.83
CA ARG A 29 -17.98 -10.09 12.76
C ARG A 29 -18.60 -8.98 13.62
N LEU A 30 -17.83 -7.95 13.98
CA LEU A 30 -18.34 -6.82 14.76
C LEU A 30 -19.32 -5.92 13.99
N VAL A 31 -19.35 -6.03 12.66
CA VAL A 31 -20.15 -5.19 11.77
C VAL A 31 -20.89 -6.01 10.71
N GLU A 32 -21.06 -7.31 10.91
CA GLU A 32 -21.64 -8.25 9.92
C GLU A 32 -23.08 -7.90 9.51
N ASN A 33 -23.82 -7.24 10.42
CA ASN A 33 -25.17 -6.76 10.16
C ASN A 33 -25.21 -5.39 9.46
N SER A 34 -24.07 -4.71 9.36
CA SER A 34 -23.94 -3.35 8.80
C SER A 34 -23.31 -3.34 7.41
N ILE A 35 -22.37 -4.26 7.15
CA ILE A 35 -21.66 -4.34 5.87
C ILE A 35 -21.51 -5.79 5.40
N VAL A 36 -21.50 -5.96 4.08
CA VAL A 36 -21.14 -7.21 3.41
C VAL A 36 -19.77 -7.02 2.77
N ILE A 37 -18.88 -8.00 2.97
CA ILE A 37 -17.57 -8.01 2.33
C ILE A 37 -17.48 -9.09 1.26
N THR A 38 -16.75 -8.80 0.18
CA THR A 38 -16.30 -9.83 -0.77
C THR A 38 -14.79 -9.74 -0.91
N ILE A 39 -14.09 -10.85 -0.70
CA ILE A 39 -12.64 -10.87 -0.73
C ILE A 39 -12.15 -11.39 -2.09
N TYR A 40 -11.22 -10.63 -2.68
CA TYR A 40 -10.47 -10.99 -3.88
C TYR A 40 -9.00 -11.10 -3.50
N LEU A 41 -8.39 -12.25 -3.76
CA LEU A 41 -6.97 -12.49 -3.49
C LEU A 41 -6.28 -12.88 -4.79
N THR A 42 -5.27 -12.13 -5.21
CA THR A 42 -4.37 -12.58 -6.27
C THR A 42 -3.24 -13.39 -5.65
N ASP A 43 -3.20 -14.69 -5.91
CA ASP A 43 -2.02 -15.51 -5.71
C ASP A 43 -1.12 -15.38 -6.94
N ASP A 44 -0.03 -14.64 -6.83
CA ASP A 44 0.87 -14.33 -7.94
C ASP A 44 1.83 -15.51 -8.26
N GLY A 45 1.32 -16.74 -8.34
CA GLY A 45 2.10 -17.91 -8.69
C GLY A 45 2.88 -18.53 -7.53
N SER A 46 2.30 -18.57 -6.33
CA SER A 46 2.90 -19.27 -5.19
C SER A 46 3.11 -20.76 -5.48
N THR A 47 4.27 -21.28 -5.06
CA THR A 47 4.65 -22.70 -5.13
C THR A 47 4.64 -23.37 -3.76
N ASP A 48 4.47 -22.61 -2.68
CA ASP A 48 4.37 -23.12 -1.31
C ASP A 48 2.98 -23.66 -0.95
N GLY A 49 2.02 -23.59 -1.88
CA GLY A 49 0.61 -23.96 -1.68
C GLY A 49 -0.24 -22.88 -1.00
N THR A 50 0.17 -21.61 -1.04
CA THR A 50 -0.62 -20.48 -0.47
C THR A 50 -2.04 -20.43 -1.03
N GLY A 51 -2.22 -20.37 -2.35
CA GLY A 51 -3.56 -20.28 -2.96
C GLY A 51 -4.45 -21.48 -2.66
N ASP A 52 -3.89 -22.69 -2.63
CA ASP A 52 -4.65 -23.91 -2.30
C ASP A 52 -5.15 -23.88 -0.86
N ALA A 53 -4.28 -23.49 0.08
CA ALA A 53 -4.66 -23.36 1.47
C ALA A 53 -5.77 -22.30 1.67
N VAL A 54 -5.74 -21.20 0.90
CA VAL A 54 -6.80 -20.19 0.96
C VAL A 54 -8.13 -20.76 0.44
N ARG A 55 -8.13 -21.48 -0.69
CA ARG A 55 -9.36 -22.09 -1.24
C ARG A 55 -9.96 -23.12 -0.28
N GLU A 56 -9.12 -23.86 0.43
CA GLU A 56 -9.55 -24.87 1.40
C GLU A 56 -10.15 -24.24 2.66
N ASN A 57 -9.51 -23.20 3.21
CA ASN A 57 -9.91 -22.60 4.49
C ASN A 57 -10.99 -21.50 4.34
N PHE A 58 -11.08 -20.87 3.16
CA PHE A 58 -11.99 -19.77 2.89
C PHE A 58 -12.60 -19.91 1.47
N PRO A 59 -13.50 -20.89 1.26
CA PRO A 59 -14.02 -21.25 -0.08
C PRO A 59 -14.80 -20.13 -0.77
N GLU A 60 -15.28 -19.13 -0.04
CA GLU A 60 -15.96 -17.94 -0.55
C GLU A 60 -15.02 -16.89 -1.14
N ILE A 61 -13.71 -16.98 -0.87
CA ILE A 61 -12.73 -16.02 -1.39
C ILE A 61 -12.49 -16.27 -2.88
N LYS A 62 -12.55 -15.19 -3.65
CA LYS A 62 -12.25 -15.22 -5.09
C LYS A 62 -10.74 -15.20 -5.29
N VAL A 63 -10.13 -16.39 -5.30
CA VAL A 63 -8.69 -16.55 -5.55
C VAL A 63 -8.38 -16.48 -7.05
N LEU A 64 -7.65 -15.45 -7.44
CA LEU A 64 -7.17 -15.19 -8.80
C LEU A 64 -5.72 -15.65 -8.93
N HIS A 65 -5.32 -16.00 -10.15
CA HIS A 65 -3.95 -16.41 -10.45
C HIS A 65 -3.17 -15.30 -11.15
N GLY A 66 -1.95 -15.05 -10.67
CA GLY A 66 -0.92 -14.32 -11.38
C GLY A 66 0.12 -15.26 -12.02
N ASN A 67 1.22 -14.69 -12.48
CA ASN A 67 2.27 -15.39 -13.22
C ASN A 67 3.65 -15.36 -12.52
N GLY A 68 3.75 -14.82 -11.31
CA GLY A 68 5.03 -14.63 -10.60
C GLY A 68 5.70 -13.29 -10.87
N GLU A 69 5.11 -12.45 -11.73
CA GLU A 69 5.69 -11.19 -12.17
C GLU A 69 4.75 -9.98 -11.97
N LEU A 70 3.61 -10.16 -11.29
CA LEU A 70 2.72 -9.06 -10.96
C LEU A 70 3.23 -8.26 -9.77
N TYR A 71 3.92 -8.91 -8.83
CA TYR A 71 4.33 -8.33 -7.56
C TYR A 71 3.14 -7.68 -6.84
N TRP A 72 3.39 -6.70 -5.97
CA TRP A 72 2.34 -6.12 -5.14
C TRP A 72 1.36 -5.26 -5.93
N ALA A 73 1.85 -4.24 -6.67
CA ALA A 73 0.95 -3.31 -7.33
C ALA A 73 0.19 -3.97 -8.50
N GLY A 74 0.86 -4.86 -9.25
CA GLY A 74 0.21 -5.63 -10.31
C GLY A 74 -0.83 -6.60 -9.76
N GLY A 75 -0.51 -7.32 -8.67
CA GLY A 75 -1.44 -8.25 -8.03
C GLY A 75 -2.66 -7.52 -7.43
N MET A 76 -2.44 -6.38 -6.77
CA MET A 76 -3.53 -5.51 -6.31
C MET A 76 -4.40 -5.03 -7.47
N ARG A 77 -3.82 -4.61 -8.60
CA ARG A 77 -4.61 -4.25 -9.80
C ARG A 77 -5.42 -5.42 -10.34
N ASN A 78 -4.88 -6.63 -10.31
CA ASN A 78 -5.58 -7.82 -10.76
C ASN A 78 -6.83 -8.10 -9.90
N SER A 79 -6.67 -8.09 -8.57
CA SER A 79 -7.79 -8.19 -7.62
C SER A 79 -8.80 -7.05 -7.81
N TRP A 80 -8.33 -5.81 -7.96
CA TRP A 80 -9.20 -4.65 -8.14
C TRP A 80 -9.99 -4.72 -9.45
N LYS A 81 -9.36 -5.10 -10.57
CA LYS A 81 -10.04 -5.28 -11.87
C LYS A 81 -11.10 -6.37 -11.82
N ALA A 82 -10.87 -7.44 -11.08
CA ALA A 82 -11.89 -8.48 -10.86
C ALA A 82 -13.06 -7.95 -10.03
N ALA A 83 -12.79 -7.16 -8.98
CA ALA A 83 -13.81 -6.54 -8.16
C ALA A 83 -14.66 -5.53 -8.93
N LEU A 84 -14.06 -4.71 -9.80
CA LEU A 84 -14.75 -3.73 -10.65
C LEU A 84 -15.80 -4.33 -11.60
N LYS A 85 -15.86 -5.66 -11.74
CA LYS A 85 -16.93 -6.35 -12.50
C LYS A 85 -18.27 -6.37 -11.74
N ASN A 86 -18.27 -5.97 -10.47
CA ASN A 86 -19.46 -5.87 -9.62
C ASN A 86 -19.53 -4.46 -9.03
N ASP A 87 -20.68 -4.09 -8.49
CA ASP A 87 -20.88 -2.80 -7.85
C ASP A 87 -20.53 -2.86 -6.35
N TYR A 88 -19.57 -2.03 -5.94
CA TYR A 88 -19.10 -1.92 -4.56
C TYR A 88 -19.04 -0.44 -4.16
N ASP A 89 -19.38 -0.15 -2.90
CA ASP A 89 -19.28 1.20 -2.36
C ASP A 89 -17.83 1.59 -2.04
N ALA A 90 -16.98 0.60 -1.78
CA ALA A 90 -15.57 0.82 -1.52
C ALA A 90 -14.70 -0.41 -1.77
N TYR A 91 -13.40 -0.15 -1.87
CA TYR A 91 -12.36 -1.14 -2.13
C TYR A 91 -11.28 -1.00 -1.06
N LEU A 92 -11.15 -2.01 -0.19
CA LEU A 92 -10.15 -2.07 0.87
C LEU A 92 -8.91 -2.84 0.38
N LEU A 93 -7.81 -2.13 0.20
CA LEU A 93 -6.51 -2.72 -0.10
C LEU A 93 -5.86 -3.11 1.21
N LEU A 94 -5.44 -4.36 1.29
CA LEU A 94 -4.87 -4.95 2.50
C LEU A 94 -3.68 -5.83 2.14
N ASN A 95 -2.54 -5.58 2.77
CA ASN A 95 -1.40 -6.48 2.61
C ASN A 95 -1.65 -7.80 3.36
N ASP A 96 -1.21 -8.90 2.75
CA ASP A 96 -1.36 -10.25 3.30
C ASP A 96 -0.46 -10.54 4.52
N ASP A 97 0.37 -9.59 4.92
CA ASP A 97 1.23 -9.59 6.10
C ASP A 97 0.82 -8.55 7.16
N THR A 98 -0.39 -8.00 7.03
CA THR A 98 -0.95 -7.05 8.00
C THR A 98 -1.96 -7.74 8.90
N GLU A 99 -1.73 -7.64 10.21
CA GLU A 99 -2.64 -8.14 11.23
C GLU A 99 -3.57 -7.04 11.68
N THR A 100 -4.77 -7.02 11.12
CA THR A 100 -5.76 -5.98 11.41
C THR A 100 -6.37 -6.15 12.80
N TYR A 101 -6.63 -5.04 13.49
CA TYR A 101 -7.39 -5.03 14.73
C TYR A 101 -8.88 -5.20 14.46
N GLU A 102 -9.62 -5.66 15.47
CA GLU A 102 -11.07 -5.92 15.36
C GLU A 102 -11.86 -4.66 15.00
N THR A 103 -11.36 -3.48 15.39
CA THR A 103 -11.96 -2.17 15.09
C THR A 103 -11.80 -1.71 13.65
N LEU A 104 -11.10 -2.47 12.77
CA LEU A 104 -10.78 -2.09 11.39
C LEU A 104 -11.96 -1.46 10.65
N PHE A 105 -13.09 -2.18 10.55
CA PHE A 105 -14.21 -1.72 9.75
C PHE A 105 -14.99 -0.59 10.44
N ILE A 106 -15.10 -0.63 11.77
CA ILE A 106 -15.75 0.44 12.56
C ILE A 106 -15.06 1.77 12.28
N GLU A 107 -13.74 1.82 12.44
CA GLU A 107 -12.94 3.03 12.24
C GLU A 107 -12.96 3.53 10.79
N LEU A 108 -13.00 2.62 9.80
CA LEU A 108 -13.14 2.99 8.39
C LEU A 108 -14.53 3.57 8.08
N LEU A 109 -15.59 3.00 8.65
CA LEU A 109 -16.97 3.49 8.50
C LEU A 109 -17.19 4.84 9.20
N GLU A 110 -16.63 5.03 10.39
CA GLU A 110 -16.66 6.29 11.12
C GLU A 110 -15.86 7.37 10.38
N THR A 111 -14.68 7.01 9.85
CA THR A 111 -13.87 7.92 9.03
C THR A 111 -14.61 8.31 7.74
N HIS A 112 -15.34 7.38 7.12
CA HIS A 112 -16.19 7.67 5.99
C HIS A 112 -17.31 8.65 6.34
N THR A 113 -17.99 8.43 7.47
CA THR A 113 -19.06 9.30 7.97
C THR A 113 -18.54 10.72 8.23
N TYR A 114 -17.38 10.82 8.88
CA TYR A 114 -16.67 12.09 9.07
C TYR A 114 -16.35 12.78 7.74
N CYS A 115 -15.87 12.02 6.76
CA CYS A 115 -15.54 12.54 5.43
C CYS A 115 -16.77 13.10 4.71
N LEU A 116 -17.89 12.37 4.70
CA LEU A 116 -19.15 12.83 4.11
C LEU A 116 -19.63 14.13 4.77
N ASN A 117 -19.66 14.17 6.11
CA ASN A 117 -20.11 15.36 6.85
C ASN A 117 -19.25 16.61 6.59
N LYS A 118 -17.96 16.44 6.25
CA LYS A 118 -17.03 17.56 6.02
C LYS A 118 -16.87 17.95 4.55
N HIS A 119 -17.11 17.02 3.63
CA HIS A 119 -16.71 17.18 2.23
C HIS A 119 -17.79 16.81 1.22
N ASP A 120 -18.95 16.33 1.67
CA ASP A 120 -20.07 15.89 0.83
C ASP A 120 -19.64 14.88 -0.26
N GLN A 121 -18.62 14.07 0.05
CA GLN A 121 -18.09 13.03 -0.81
C GLN A 121 -17.29 12.01 0.01
N GLY A 122 -17.22 10.78 -0.48
CA GLY A 122 -16.28 9.77 -0.02
C GLY A 122 -14.84 10.09 -0.40
N GLY A 123 -13.90 9.39 0.25
CA GLY A 123 -12.48 9.66 0.13
C GLY A 123 -11.62 8.41 0.13
N VAL A 124 -10.35 8.60 0.43
CA VAL A 124 -9.36 7.54 0.65
C VAL A 124 -8.96 7.54 2.13
N TYR A 125 -9.08 6.39 2.79
CA TYR A 125 -8.87 6.27 4.24
C TYR A 125 -7.73 5.29 4.51
N ILE A 126 -6.76 5.71 5.34
CA ILE A 126 -5.52 4.99 5.60
C ILE A 126 -5.52 4.50 7.05
N GLY A 127 -5.41 3.19 7.23
CA GLY A 127 -5.18 2.59 8.53
C GLY A 127 -3.70 2.66 8.88
N SER A 128 -3.35 3.34 9.97
CA SER A 128 -1.97 3.31 10.47
C SER A 128 -1.71 1.99 11.18
N THR A 129 -0.48 1.49 11.12
CA THR A 129 -0.06 0.25 11.77
C THR A 129 1.15 0.47 12.68
N ILE A 130 1.34 -0.45 13.61
CA ILE A 130 2.54 -0.52 14.46
C ILE A 130 3.48 -1.66 14.02
N ASP A 131 4.76 -1.50 14.29
CA ASP A 131 5.74 -2.58 14.20
C ASP A 131 5.69 -3.40 15.50
N LYS A 132 5.47 -4.71 15.40
CA LYS A 132 5.30 -5.57 16.59
C LYS A 132 6.54 -5.69 17.47
N LEU A 133 7.73 -5.56 16.88
CA LEU A 133 8.99 -5.77 17.59
C LEU A 133 9.35 -4.53 18.40
N THR A 134 9.05 -3.35 17.86
CA THR A 134 9.45 -2.07 18.46
C THR A 134 8.29 -1.31 19.11
N ASN A 135 7.05 -1.71 18.86
CA ASN A 135 5.82 -1.03 19.25
C ASN A 135 5.76 0.44 18.76
N LYS A 136 6.44 0.74 17.64
CA LYS A 136 6.50 2.08 17.03
C LYS A 136 5.63 2.12 15.76
N PRO A 137 5.16 3.31 15.34
CA PRO A 137 4.42 3.45 14.08
C PRO A 137 5.20 2.92 12.88
N SER A 138 4.65 1.98 12.12
CA SER A 138 5.30 1.34 10.96
C SER A 138 4.79 1.89 9.64
N TYR A 139 3.55 1.59 9.23
CA TYR A 139 2.94 2.09 7.99
C TYR A 139 1.75 3.00 8.28
N GLY A 140 1.39 3.89 7.36
CA GLY A 140 0.25 4.78 7.55
C GLY A 140 0.30 6.01 6.66
N GLY A 141 -0.30 7.11 7.12
CA GLY A 141 -0.30 8.39 6.41
C GLY A 141 0.91 9.26 6.71
N SER A 142 1.26 10.14 5.78
CA SER A 142 2.33 11.15 5.92
C SER A 142 1.92 12.46 5.24
N ILE A 143 2.53 13.57 5.69
CA ILE A 143 2.34 14.92 5.13
C ILE A 143 3.69 15.51 4.74
N PHE A 144 3.75 16.31 3.66
CA PHE A 144 5.00 16.96 3.27
C PHE A 144 5.36 18.06 4.26
N THR A 145 6.60 18.01 4.74
CA THR A 145 7.24 19.13 5.46
C THR A 145 7.94 20.06 4.49
N ASN A 146 8.39 19.53 3.34
CA ASN A 146 8.88 20.31 2.22
C ASN A 146 8.63 19.57 0.90
N ARG A 147 7.63 20.03 0.14
CA ARG A 147 7.23 19.39 -1.12
C ARG A 147 8.30 19.49 -2.21
N PHE A 148 9.01 20.61 -2.29
CA PHE A 148 10.12 20.78 -3.25
C PHE A 148 11.28 19.81 -2.98
N LEU A 149 11.54 19.52 -1.71
CA LEU A 149 12.55 18.55 -1.27
C LEU A 149 12.02 17.11 -1.22
N ALA A 150 10.74 16.88 -1.51
CA ALA A 150 10.03 15.62 -1.28
C ALA A 150 10.24 15.06 0.15
N LYS A 151 10.38 15.94 1.14
CA LYS A 151 10.51 15.58 2.56
C LYS A 151 9.13 15.55 3.20
N TYR A 152 8.84 14.50 3.94
CA TYR A 152 7.58 14.28 4.62
C TYR A 152 7.80 13.68 6.00
N THR A 153 6.79 13.78 6.84
CA THR A 153 6.74 13.15 8.17
C THR A 153 5.46 12.33 8.31
N LYS A 154 5.51 11.27 9.12
CA LYS A 154 4.32 10.47 9.44
C LYS A 154 3.29 11.32 10.20
N VAL A 155 2.02 11.11 9.87
CA VAL A 155 0.90 11.59 10.68
C VAL A 155 0.61 10.49 11.69
N ILE A 156 0.70 10.81 12.98
CA ILE A 156 0.41 9.87 14.05
C ILE A 156 -1.06 9.98 14.41
N PRO A 157 -1.79 8.84 14.49
CA PRO A 157 -3.17 8.82 14.98
C PRO A 157 -3.29 9.51 16.34
N ASN A 158 -4.30 10.36 16.50
CA ASN A 158 -4.50 11.18 17.70
C ASN A 158 -5.61 10.66 18.62
N GLU A 159 -6.18 9.49 18.31
CA GLU A 159 -7.23 8.80 19.06
C GLU A 159 -8.54 9.59 19.18
N ARG A 160 -8.74 10.61 18.34
CA ARG A 160 -9.88 11.54 18.45
C ARG A 160 -10.63 11.75 17.15
N THR A 161 -9.92 12.03 16.06
CA THR A 161 -10.57 12.42 14.81
C THR A 161 -9.71 12.06 13.61
N PRO A 162 -10.32 11.73 12.45
CA PRO A 162 -9.56 11.48 11.24
C PRO A 162 -8.68 12.69 10.88
N GLN A 163 -7.41 12.43 10.56
CA GLN A 163 -6.42 13.46 10.25
C GLN A 163 -6.05 13.42 8.77
N LYS A 164 -5.95 14.58 8.12
CA LYS A 164 -5.57 14.65 6.69
C LYS A 164 -4.15 14.12 6.49
N CYS A 165 -3.92 13.40 5.39
CA CYS A 165 -2.59 13.05 4.92
C CYS A 165 -2.46 13.29 3.41
N GLU A 166 -1.25 13.18 2.88
CA GLU A 166 -0.96 13.36 1.44
C GLU A 166 -0.40 12.09 0.80
N LEU A 167 0.40 11.36 1.57
CA LEU A 167 0.99 10.09 1.21
C LEU A 167 0.39 9.03 2.12
N GLY A 168 -0.16 7.95 1.57
CA GLY A 168 -0.72 6.86 2.36
C GLY A 168 -0.14 5.53 1.93
N ASN A 169 0.27 4.71 2.89
CA ASN A 169 0.61 3.33 2.62
C ASN A 169 -0.64 2.47 2.48
N ALA A 170 -0.62 1.55 1.52
CA ALA A 170 -1.73 0.64 1.26
C ALA A 170 -1.61 -0.72 1.98
N ASN A 171 -0.91 -0.74 3.13
CA ASN A 171 -1.05 -1.85 4.07
C ASN A 171 -2.50 -1.97 4.54
N ILE A 172 -3.16 -0.83 4.80
CA ILE A 172 -4.59 -0.72 5.00
C ILE A 172 -5.03 0.59 4.32
N LEU A 173 -5.68 0.49 3.17
CA LEU A 173 -6.21 1.65 2.44
C LEU A 173 -7.59 1.34 1.88
N LEU A 174 -8.60 2.07 2.35
CA LEU A 174 -9.95 2.02 1.78
C LEU A 174 -10.14 3.15 0.77
N ALA A 175 -10.47 2.81 -0.47
CA ALA A 175 -10.85 3.75 -1.51
C ALA A 175 -12.36 3.67 -1.72
N HIS A 176 -13.09 4.71 -1.36
CA HIS A 176 -14.52 4.82 -1.66
C HIS A 176 -14.76 4.94 -3.16
N LYS A 177 -15.94 4.50 -3.65
CA LYS A 177 -16.29 4.57 -5.08
C LYS A 177 -16.13 5.96 -5.69
N ASP A 178 -16.49 7.02 -4.97
CA ASP A 178 -16.26 8.42 -5.41
C ASP A 178 -14.80 8.71 -5.77
N ALA A 179 -13.85 8.10 -5.07
CA ALA A 179 -12.43 8.22 -5.40
C ALA A 179 -12.13 7.42 -6.67
N VAL A 180 -12.56 6.15 -6.71
CA VAL A 180 -12.34 5.24 -7.84
C VAL A 180 -12.93 5.77 -9.14
N ASP A 181 -14.14 6.31 -9.14
CA ASP A 181 -14.80 6.88 -10.31
C ASP A 181 -14.03 8.08 -10.88
N LYS A 182 -13.38 8.86 -10.00
CA LYS A 182 -12.63 10.07 -10.38
C LYS A 182 -11.19 9.80 -10.82
N ILE A 183 -10.50 8.82 -10.22
CA ILE A 183 -9.06 8.60 -10.44
C ILE A 183 -8.68 7.22 -10.95
N GLY A 184 -9.66 6.33 -11.08
CA GLY A 184 -9.49 4.92 -11.38
C GLY A 184 -8.87 4.15 -10.21
N ILE A 185 -8.18 3.07 -10.56
CA ILE A 185 -7.43 2.20 -9.64
C ILE A 185 -5.93 2.56 -9.64
N LEU A 186 -5.10 1.74 -8.99
CA LEU A 186 -3.64 1.90 -9.03
C LEU A 186 -3.12 2.02 -10.46
N SER A 187 -2.16 2.91 -10.70
CA SER A 187 -1.64 3.19 -12.05
C SER A 187 -0.77 2.03 -12.57
N GLU A 188 -0.89 1.70 -13.86
CA GLU A 188 -0.15 0.60 -14.50
C GLU A 188 1.39 0.80 -14.55
N GLY A 189 1.86 2.03 -14.35
CA GLY A 189 3.29 2.37 -14.36
C GLY A 189 4.11 1.79 -13.20
N TYR A 190 3.44 1.24 -12.18
CA TYR A 190 4.06 0.69 -10.97
C TYR A 190 3.85 -0.81 -10.89
N VAL A 191 4.90 -1.57 -10.62
CA VAL A 191 4.82 -3.03 -10.48
C VAL A 191 4.86 -3.45 -9.01
N HIS A 192 5.65 -2.77 -8.17
CA HIS A 192 5.74 -3.07 -6.74
C HIS A 192 5.57 -1.80 -5.88
N GLY A 193 6.60 -0.97 -5.73
CA GLY A 193 6.56 0.21 -4.85
C GLY A 193 5.90 1.43 -5.48
N MET A 194 5.67 2.46 -4.66
CA MET A 194 5.17 3.81 -5.02
C MET A 194 3.72 3.89 -5.53
N ALA A 195 3.07 2.78 -5.88
CA ALA A 195 1.72 2.84 -6.44
C ALA A 195 0.68 3.37 -5.44
N ASP A 196 0.86 3.11 -4.14
CA ASP A 196 0.04 3.62 -3.05
C ASP A 196 0.17 5.15 -2.88
N PHE A 197 1.41 5.66 -2.85
CA PHE A 197 1.69 7.10 -2.82
C PHE A 197 1.21 7.81 -4.09
N ASP A 198 1.37 7.19 -5.26
CA ASP A 198 0.81 7.70 -6.51
C ASP A 198 -0.71 7.84 -6.41
N TYR A 199 -1.39 6.83 -5.86
CA TYR A 199 -2.84 6.81 -5.70
C TYR A 199 -3.32 7.94 -4.79
N THR A 200 -2.72 8.11 -3.60
CA THR A 200 -3.12 9.18 -2.67
C THR A 200 -2.82 10.58 -3.22
N LEU A 201 -1.72 10.75 -3.95
CA LEU A 201 -1.40 12.03 -4.59
C LEU A 201 -2.32 12.35 -5.76
N LYS A 202 -2.74 11.34 -6.55
CA LYS A 202 -3.77 11.50 -7.58
C LYS A 202 -5.10 11.90 -6.95
N ALA A 203 -5.50 11.25 -5.85
CA ALA A 203 -6.70 11.59 -5.10
C ALA A 203 -6.66 13.06 -4.65
N LYS A 204 -5.57 13.48 -3.99
CA LYS A 204 -5.37 14.86 -3.55
C LYS A 204 -5.40 15.86 -4.72
N LYS A 205 -4.74 15.56 -5.84
CA LYS A 205 -4.74 16.42 -7.04
C LYS A 205 -6.14 16.62 -7.63
N LYS A 206 -7.05 15.67 -7.40
CA LYS A 206 -8.46 15.72 -7.81
C LYS A 206 -9.40 16.16 -6.69
N ASN A 207 -8.86 16.77 -5.63
CA ASN A 207 -9.61 17.27 -4.46
C ASN A 207 -10.43 16.20 -3.73
N ILE A 208 -10.03 14.93 -3.83
CA ILE A 208 -10.61 13.84 -3.05
C ILE A 208 -9.97 13.87 -1.66
N PRO A 209 -10.75 13.82 -0.56
CA PRO A 209 -10.20 13.79 0.78
C PRO A 209 -9.37 12.53 1.02
N VAL A 210 -8.20 12.69 1.65
CA VAL A 210 -7.34 11.59 2.08
C VAL A 210 -7.07 11.73 3.58
N PHE A 211 -7.49 10.74 4.36
CA PHE A 211 -7.41 10.75 5.81
C PHE A 211 -6.70 9.51 6.36
N ILE A 212 -6.01 9.66 7.48
CA ILE A 212 -5.75 8.53 8.38
C ILE A 212 -6.92 8.38 9.36
N THR A 213 -7.15 7.16 9.83
CA THR A 213 -8.09 6.89 10.92
C THR A 213 -7.60 7.45 12.27
N PRO A 214 -8.51 7.73 13.22
CA PRO A 214 -8.17 8.20 14.57
C PRO A 214 -7.22 7.27 15.34
N ASN A 215 -7.34 5.96 15.13
CA ASN A 215 -6.56 4.93 15.81
C ASN A 215 -5.69 4.11 14.85
N PHE A 216 -4.71 3.39 15.40
CA PHE A 216 -4.02 2.32 14.68
C PHE A 216 -5.01 1.19 14.37
N LEU A 217 -4.94 0.62 13.17
CA LEU A 217 -5.86 -0.44 12.71
C LEU A 217 -5.20 -1.80 12.59
N GLY A 218 -3.96 -1.94 13.03
CA GLY A 218 -3.28 -3.22 12.97
C GLY A 218 -1.78 -3.14 13.25
N ALA A 219 -1.14 -4.29 13.11
CA ALA A 219 0.30 -4.42 13.21
C ALA A 219 0.89 -4.99 11.91
N CYS A 220 2.00 -4.41 11.47
CA CYS A 220 2.77 -4.88 10.33
C CYS A 220 4.24 -4.56 10.59
N THR A 221 5.04 -5.60 10.79
CA THR A 221 6.47 -5.50 11.03
C THR A 221 7.20 -5.20 9.73
N ASN A 222 8.09 -4.22 9.74
CA ASN A 222 8.91 -3.94 8.56
C ASN A 222 10.08 -4.93 8.49
N ASP A 223 9.84 -6.10 7.90
CA ASP A 223 10.82 -7.18 7.74
C ASP A 223 11.72 -7.02 6.50
N HIS A 224 11.64 -5.88 5.80
CA HIS A 224 12.47 -5.61 4.64
C HIS A 224 13.94 -5.48 5.05
N THR A 225 14.76 -6.43 4.61
CA THR A 225 16.22 -6.34 4.70
C THR A 225 16.74 -5.09 3.98
N ASP A 226 17.62 -4.32 4.62
CA ASP A 226 18.22 -3.13 4.01
C ASP A 226 18.98 -3.53 2.73
N THR A 227 18.38 -3.23 1.58
CA THR A 227 18.91 -3.52 0.25
C THR A 227 20.27 -2.84 0.01
N TYR A 228 20.64 -1.87 0.85
CA TYR A 228 21.90 -1.15 0.79
C TYR A 228 23.03 -1.75 1.60
N LYS A 229 22.76 -2.64 2.56
CA LYS A 229 23.76 -3.13 3.53
C LYS A 229 25.00 -3.73 2.86
N ARG A 230 24.86 -4.27 1.64
CA ARG A 230 25.96 -4.79 0.83
C ARG A 230 26.02 -4.21 -0.59
N PHE A 231 25.25 -3.16 -0.87
CA PHE A 231 25.11 -2.65 -2.23
C PHE A 231 26.43 -2.15 -2.81
N SER A 232 27.29 -1.53 -1.99
CA SER A 232 28.61 -1.04 -2.40
C SER A 232 29.64 -2.14 -2.67
N GLU A 233 29.43 -3.34 -2.14
CA GLU A 233 30.30 -4.51 -2.33
C GLU A 233 30.00 -5.27 -3.63
N LEU A 234 28.85 -5.01 -4.25
CA LEU A 234 28.40 -5.76 -5.41
C LEU A 234 29.10 -5.31 -6.71
N PRO A 235 29.44 -6.25 -7.61
CA PRO A 235 29.89 -5.93 -8.97
C PRO A 235 28.88 -5.05 -9.72
N LEU A 236 29.36 -4.19 -10.63
CA LEU A 236 28.53 -3.24 -11.38
C LEU A 236 27.32 -3.90 -12.05
N LYS A 237 27.51 -5.06 -12.71
CA LYS A 237 26.42 -5.82 -13.36
C LYS A 237 25.29 -6.19 -12.38
N LYS A 238 25.63 -6.59 -11.15
CA LYS A 238 24.63 -6.92 -10.11
C LYS A 238 23.91 -5.66 -9.63
N ARG A 239 24.63 -4.55 -9.44
CA ARG A 239 24.04 -3.25 -9.05
C ARG A 239 23.10 -2.69 -10.11
N MET A 240 23.45 -2.81 -11.38
CA MET A 240 22.56 -2.48 -12.50
C MET A 240 21.30 -3.35 -12.53
N LYS A 241 21.41 -4.65 -12.23
CA LYS A 241 20.25 -5.54 -12.11
C LYS A 241 19.34 -5.10 -10.95
N MET A 242 19.91 -4.74 -9.80
CA MET A 242 19.14 -4.23 -8.65
C MET A 242 18.45 -2.89 -8.93
N LEU A 243 19.06 -2.02 -9.75
CA LEU A 243 18.44 -0.76 -10.16
C LEU A 243 17.09 -0.99 -10.85
N LYS A 244 16.98 -2.05 -11.65
CA LYS A 244 15.79 -2.41 -12.42
C LYS A 244 14.83 -3.35 -11.67
N ASN A 245 15.26 -3.94 -10.55
CA ASN A 245 14.48 -4.94 -9.83
C ASN A 245 13.31 -4.28 -9.07
N PRO A 246 12.04 -4.74 -9.23
CA PRO A 246 10.88 -4.21 -8.51
C PRO A 246 10.93 -4.30 -6.97
N ILE A 247 11.62 -5.31 -6.43
CA ILE A 247 11.85 -5.49 -4.97
C ILE A 247 13.21 -4.87 -4.57
N GLY A 248 13.97 -4.35 -5.55
CA GLY A 248 15.24 -3.68 -5.35
C GLY A 248 15.08 -2.17 -5.25
N LEU A 249 15.74 -1.43 -6.15
CA LEU A 249 15.63 0.04 -6.17
C LEU A 249 14.40 0.52 -6.95
N ASP A 250 13.80 -0.35 -7.76
CA ASP A 250 12.65 -0.08 -8.61
C ASP A 250 12.74 1.29 -9.30
N PHE A 251 13.85 1.55 -9.99
CA PHE A 251 14.19 2.88 -10.48
C PHE A 251 13.15 3.39 -11.50
N LYS A 252 12.55 2.49 -12.28
CA LYS A 252 11.51 2.83 -13.25
C LYS A 252 10.28 3.41 -12.54
N SER A 253 9.75 2.72 -11.52
CA SER A 253 8.62 3.21 -10.74
C SER A 253 8.92 4.55 -10.07
N HIS A 254 10.12 4.71 -9.50
CA HIS A 254 10.50 5.98 -8.87
C HIS A 254 10.65 7.12 -9.88
N LEU A 255 11.15 6.86 -11.08
CA LEU A 255 11.21 7.88 -12.15
C LEU A 255 9.80 8.29 -12.60
N GLU A 256 8.89 7.33 -12.75
CA GLU A 256 7.49 7.60 -13.10
C GLU A 256 6.81 8.43 -11.99
N TYR A 257 7.01 8.06 -10.72
CA TYR A 257 6.53 8.83 -9.57
C TYR A 257 7.07 10.27 -9.56
N MET A 258 8.38 10.44 -9.79
CA MET A 258 9.00 11.77 -9.87
C MET A 258 8.44 12.58 -11.03
N LYS A 259 8.29 11.97 -12.22
CA LYS A 259 7.71 12.62 -13.39
C LYS A 259 6.28 13.11 -13.11
N ASN A 260 5.47 12.29 -12.45
CA ASN A 260 4.05 12.58 -12.23
C ASN A 260 3.80 13.59 -11.12
N HIS A 261 4.63 13.59 -10.06
CA HIS A 261 4.36 14.37 -8.85
C HIS A 261 5.43 15.41 -8.50
N PHE A 262 6.65 15.26 -9.02
CA PHE A 262 7.81 16.12 -8.72
C PHE A 262 8.70 16.38 -9.96
N PRO A 263 8.15 16.89 -11.08
CA PRO A 263 8.86 16.94 -12.37
C PRO A 263 10.17 17.72 -12.30
N TYR A 264 10.26 18.77 -11.49
CA TYR A 264 11.48 19.56 -11.29
C TYR A 264 12.61 18.78 -10.59
N ARG A 265 12.28 17.72 -9.83
CA ARG A 265 13.26 16.85 -9.18
C ARG A 265 13.73 15.73 -10.10
N LEU A 266 12.99 15.42 -11.16
CA LEU A 266 13.25 14.28 -12.04
C LEU A 266 14.69 14.26 -12.60
N PRO A 267 15.25 15.36 -13.14
CA PRO A 267 16.62 15.34 -13.66
C PRO A 267 17.66 15.00 -12.58
N ILE A 268 17.54 15.63 -11.41
CA ILE A 268 18.45 15.39 -10.28
C ILE A 268 18.30 13.96 -9.79
N PHE A 269 17.07 13.46 -9.64
CA PHE A 269 16.80 12.10 -9.19
C PHE A 269 17.39 11.07 -10.17
N PHE A 270 17.22 11.28 -11.48
CA PHE A 270 17.77 10.42 -12.51
C PHE A 270 19.30 10.34 -12.44
N LEU A 271 19.97 11.50 -12.38
CA LEU A 271 21.43 11.58 -12.26
C LEU A 271 21.93 10.91 -10.98
N MET A 272 21.27 11.15 -9.84
CA MET A 272 21.63 10.55 -8.56
C MET A 272 21.45 9.03 -8.54
N GLY A 273 20.44 8.50 -9.23
CA GLY A 273 20.25 7.05 -9.38
C GLY A 273 21.41 6.37 -10.10
N TRP A 274 21.89 6.96 -11.20
CA TRP A 274 23.07 6.46 -11.91
C TRP A 274 24.37 6.69 -11.14
N PHE A 275 24.53 7.87 -10.52
CA PHE A 275 25.70 8.18 -9.69
C PHE A 275 25.87 7.15 -8.58
N LYS A 276 24.78 6.75 -7.91
CA LYS A 276 24.76 5.68 -6.91
C LYS A 276 25.19 4.32 -7.47
N VAL A 277 24.81 3.99 -8.70
CA VAL A 277 25.20 2.73 -9.38
C VAL A 277 26.64 2.79 -9.92
N LEU A 278 27.22 3.95 -10.13
CA LEU A 278 28.62 4.05 -10.58
C LEU A 278 29.58 4.19 -9.38
N PHE A 279 29.21 4.99 -8.38
CA PHE A 279 30.03 5.39 -7.24
C PHE A 279 29.34 5.12 -5.89
N PRO A 280 29.11 3.85 -5.52
CA PRO A 280 28.23 3.49 -4.42
C PRO A 280 28.83 3.84 -3.05
N LYS A 281 30.16 3.67 -2.88
CA LYS A 281 30.87 4.01 -1.63
C LYS A 281 30.79 5.51 -1.35
N PHE A 282 31.03 6.33 -2.38
CA PHE A 282 30.90 7.78 -2.26
C PHE A 282 29.46 8.19 -1.94
N TYR A 283 28.49 7.62 -2.64
CA TYR A 283 27.07 7.91 -2.39
C TYR A 283 26.64 7.56 -0.96
N LEU A 284 27.01 6.38 -0.44
CA LEU A 284 26.66 5.96 0.92
C LEU A 284 27.33 6.86 1.97
N ASN A 285 28.64 7.06 1.88
CA ASN A 285 29.42 7.74 2.92
C ASN A 285 29.20 9.25 2.92
N VAL A 286 29.07 9.88 1.74
CA VAL A 286 29.05 11.35 1.60
C VAL A 286 27.62 11.89 1.50
N ILE A 287 26.76 11.24 0.71
CA ILE A 287 25.40 11.75 0.45
C ILE A 287 24.41 11.23 1.50
N LEU A 288 24.41 9.92 1.76
CA LEU A 288 23.51 9.32 2.76
C LEU A 288 24.07 9.36 4.19
N LYS A 289 25.37 9.63 4.35
CA LYS A 289 26.08 9.65 5.64
C LYS A 289 25.85 8.35 6.43
N ARG A 290 25.95 7.22 5.73
CA ARG A 290 25.86 5.86 6.27
C ARG A 290 27.21 5.16 6.20
#